data_AF-A0A821Q6G0-F1
#
_entry.id   AF-A0A821Q6G0-F1
#
_cell.length_a   1.000
_cell.length_b   1.000
_cell.length_c   1.000
_cell.angle_alpha   90.00
_cell.angle_beta   90.00
_cell.angle_gamma   90.00
#
_symmetry.space_group_name_H-M   'P 1'
#
loop_
_entity.id
_entity.type
_entity.pdbx_description
1 polymer ?
#
loop_
_entity_poly.entity_id
_entity_poly.type
_entity_poly.pdbx_seq_one_letter_code
_entity_poly.pdbx_strand_id
1 'polypeptide(L)'
;WLNLFLGDQITRIVYTRSTEPLSHPHKIITNKGREAVAYLQYIVDHYSNLPSSIVFVHGHRTSWHQKDPSDIVTAFRALQWNKYNYMPLTSEKT
;
A
#
# COMPACT_ATOMS: atom_id res chain seq x y z
N TRP A 1 -8.22 -8.63 4.79
CA TRP A 1 -7.66 -8.45 6.14
C TRP A 1 -7.71 -7.00 6.60
N LEU A 2 -7.48 -6.00 5.74
CA LEU A 2 -7.55 -4.56 6.11
C LEU A 2 -8.80 -4.21 6.96
N ASN A 3 -10.01 -4.50 6.48
CA ASN A 3 -11.24 -4.17 7.22
C ASN A 3 -11.31 -4.82 8.60
N LEU A 4 -10.81 -6.05 8.75
CA LEU A 4 -10.86 -6.79 10.00
C LEU A 4 -9.93 -6.19 11.07
N PHE A 5 -8.84 -5.54 10.67
CA PHE A 5 -7.79 -5.10 11.59
C PHE A 5 -7.62 -3.59 11.71
N LEU A 6 -8.01 -2.84 10.67
CA LEU A 6 -7.86 -1.38 10.58
C LEU A 6 -9.20 -0.66 10.42
N GLY A 7 -10.33 -1.40 10.34
CA GLY A 7 -11.65 -0.83 10.12
C GLY A 7 -11.87 -0.33 8.68
N ASP A 8 -12.97 0.40 8.49
CA ASP A 8 -13.40 0.99 7.21
C ASP A 8 -13.06 2.47 7.07
N GLN A 9 -12.48 3.07 8.12
CA GLN A 9 -12.10 4.48 8.21
C GLN A 9 -10.98 4.87 7.25
N ILE A 10 -10.16 3.89 6.81
CA ILE A 10 -9.04 4.13 5.89
C ILE A 10 -9.52 3.90 4.47
N THR A 11 -9.54 4.97 3.68
CA THR A 11 -9.77 4.88 2.23
C THR A 11 -8.64 4.06 1.60
N ARG A 12 -9.01 3.07 0.78
CA ARG A 12 -8.05 2.18 0.13
C ARG A 12 -8.36 2.07 -1.35
N ILE A 13 -7.31 2.04 -2.16
CA ILE A 13 -7.39 1.73 -3.59
C ILE A 13 -6.54 0.49 -3.84
N VAL A 14 -7.11 -0.48 -4.55
CA VAL A 14 -6.46 -1.76 -4.83
C VAL A 14 -6.16 -1.84 -6.32
N TYR A 15 -4.87 -1.81 -6.64
CA TYR A 15 -4.38 -2.12 -7.98
C TYR A 15 -4.03 -3.60 -8.04
N THR A 16 -4.59 -4.30 -9.03
CA THR A 16 -4.34 -5.73 -9.25
C THR A 16 -3.73 -5.99 -10.61
N ARG A 17 -2.91 -7.04 -10.68
CA ARG A 17 -2.39 -7.60 -11.93
C ARG A 17 -3.20 -8.79 -12.42
N SER A 18 -4.20 -9.21 -11.65
CA SER A 18 -5.01 -10.36 -12.03
C SER A 18 -5.77 -10.06 -13.32
N THR A 19 -5.74 -11.01 -14.24
CA THR A 19 -6.59 -11.02 -15.44
C THR A 19 -8.03 -11.39 -15.09
N GLU A 20 -8.25 -11.99 -13.92
CA GLU A 20 -9.58 -12.30 -13.42
C GLU A 20 -10.42 -11.03 -13.31
N PRO A 21 -11.71 -11.09 -13.68
CA PRO A 21 -12.66 -10.01 -13.48
C PRO A 21 -13.03 -9.95 -11.99
N LEU A 22 -12.05 -9.68 -11.14
CA LEU A 22 -12.36 -9.16 -9.82
C LEU A 22 -13.01 -7.79 -10.04
N SER A 23 -14.01 -7.47 -9.21
CA SER A 23 -14.76 -6.20 -9.14
C SER A 23 -13.91 -4.95 -8.86
N HIS A 24 -12.62 -4.99 -9.18
CA HIS A 24 -11.64 -3.95 -8.89
C HIS A 24 -11.40 -3.13 -10.16
N PRO A 25 -11.78 -1.85 -10.18
CA PRO A 25 -11.73 -1.02 -11.38
C PRO A 25 -10.30 -0.64 -11.82
N HIS A 26 -9.28 -0.86 -10.97
CA HIS A 26 -7.91 -0.40 -11.23
C HIS A 26 -7.02 -1.56 -11.70
N LYS A 27 -6.98 -1.75 -13.01
CA LYS A 27 -6.10 -2.73 -13.68
C LYS A 27 -4.80 -2.07 -14.12
N ILE A 28 -3.69 -2.76 -13.84
CA ILE A 28 -2.37 -2.34 -14.31
C ILE A 28 -2.22 -2.78 -15.76
N ILE A 29 -2.09 -1.81 -16.67
CA ILE A 29 -2.07 -2.06 -18.12
C ILE A 29 -0.75 -2.71 -18.58
N THR A 30 0.37 -2.33 -17.95
CA THR A 30 1.70 -2.85 -18.31
C THR A 30 2.40 -3.46 -17.10
N ASN A 31 2.65 -4.77 -17.11
CA ASN A 31 3.37 -5.46 -16.03
C ASN A 31 4.90 -5.34 -16.20
N LYS A 32 5.42 -4.10 -16.17
CA LYS A 32 6.87 -3.81 -16.12
C LYS A 32 7.20 -3.18 -14.77
N GLY A 33 8.22 -3.68 -14.06
CA GLY A 33 8.63 -3.14 -12.75
C GLY A 33 8.01 -3.83 -11.53
N ARG A 34 7.39 -5.01 -11.71
CA ARG A 34 6.77 -5.80 -10.63
C ARG A 34 5.84 -4.93 -9.77
N GLU A 35 6.08 -4.89 -8.48
CA GLU A 35 5.25 -4.27 -7.46
C GLU A 35 5.21 -2.75 -7.53
N ALA A 36 6.33 -2.16 -7.95
CA ALA A 36 6.47 -0.71 -8.07
C ALA A 36 5.48 -0.10 -9.08
N VAL A 37 5.05 -0.86 -10.09
CA VAL A 37 4.14 -0.35 -11.12
C VAL A 37 2.75 -0.03 -10.57
N ALA A 38 2.31 -0.73 -9.52
CA ALA A 38 1.04 -0.45 -8.85
C ALA A 38 1.07 0.92 -8.16
N TYR A 39 2.19 1.24 -7.52
CA TYR A 39 2.40 2.51 -6.83
C TYR A 39 2.51 3.66 -7.82
N LEU A 40 3.28 3.45 -8.91
CA LEU A 40 3.41 4.44 -9.97
C LEU A 40 2.07 4.73 -10.64
N GLN A 41 1.27 3.70 -10.94
CA GLN A 41 -0.04 3.90 -11.57
C GLN A 41 -0.96 4.71 -10.67
N TYR A 42 -1.00 4.43 -9.36
CA TYR A 42 -1.77 5.25 -8.41
C TYR A 42 -1.35 6.73 -8.45
N ILE A 43 -0.04 7.00 -8.43
CA ILE A 43 0.49 8.37 -8.48
C ILE A 43 0.08 9.07 -9.77
N VAL A 44 0.17 8.38 -10.91
CA VAL A 44 -0.21 8.94 -12.22
C VAL A 44 -1.72 9.20 -12.28
N ASP A 45 -2.54 8.25 -11.86
CA ASP A 45 -4.01 8.35 -11.92
C ASP A 45 -4.55 9.48 -11.02
N HIS A 46 -3.84 9.79 -9.92
CA HIS A 46 -4.29 10.74 -8.91
C HIS A 46 -3.41 11.98 -8.82
N TYR A 47 -2.49 12.19 -9.78
CA TYR A 47 -1.43 13.20 -9.68
C TYR A 47 -1.93 14.60 -9.29
N SER A 48 -3.06 15.02 -9.88
CA SER A 48 -3.68 16.32 -9.61
C SER A 48 -4.35 16.42 -8.23
N ASN A 49 -4.69 15.30 -7.61
CA ASN A 49 -5.49 15.20 -6.38
C ASN A 49 -4.89 14.19 -5.39
N LEU A 50 -3.56 14.20 -5.22
CA LEU A 50 -2.90 13.31 -4.25
C LEU A 50 -3.28 13.73 -2.82
N PRO A 51 -3.61 12.76 -1.94
CA PRO A 51 -3.84 13.06 -0.54
C PRO A 51 -2.53 13.49 0.14
N SER A 52 -2.64 14.17 1.29
CA SER A 52 -1.50 14.65 2.06
C SER A 52 -0.57 13.55 2.57
N SER A 53 -1.06 12.31 2.67
CA SER A 53 -0.27 11.15 3.08
C SER A 53 -0.79 9.90 2.38
N ILE A 54 0.14 9.05 1.94
CA ILE A 54 -0.16 7.81 1.20
C ILE A 54 0.68 6.70 1.81
N VAL A 55 0.09 5.52 1.98
CA VAL A 55 0.81 4.31 2.41
C VAL A 55 0.67 3.24 1.35
N PHE A 56 1.81 2.80 0.81
CA PHE A 56 1.88 1.74 -0.17
C PHE A 56 2.18 0.41 0.51
N VAL A 57 1.31 -0.59 0.29
CA VAL A 57 1.44 -1.91 0.92
C VAL A 57 1.22 -3.04 -0.07
N HIS A 58 1.80 -4.21 0.21
CA HIS A 58 1.48 -5.43 -0.50
C HIS A 58 0.13 -6.00 -0.07
N GLY A 59 -0.49 -6.76 -0.98
CA GLY A 59 -1.78 -7.40 -0.72
C GLY A 59 -1.73 -8.47 0.38
N HIS A 60 -0.56 -9.07 0.61
CA HIS A 60 -0.36 -10.02 1.70
C HIS A 60 -0.16 -9.28 3.02
N ARG A 61 -0.89 -9.69 4.08
CA ARG A 61 -0.70 -9.14 5.44
C ARG A 61 0.69 -9.43 5.98
N THR A 62 1.17 -10.64 5.71
CA THR A 62 2.48 -11.11 6.12
C THR A 62 3.25 -11.63 4.92
N SER A 63 4.56 -11.38 4.87
CA SER A 63 5.42 -11.90 3.83
C SER A 63 6.83 -12.18 4.38
N TRP A 64 7.43 -13.28 3.92
CA TRP A 64 8.75 -13.74 4.38
C TRP A 64 9.90 -12.76 4.06
N HIS A 65 9.69 -11.89 3.08
CA HIS A 65 10.66 -10.86 2.68
C HIS A 65 10.35 -9.48 3.28
N GLN A 66 9.28 -9.34 4.07
CA GLN A 66 9.07 -8.13 4.87
C GLN A 66 9.93 -8.22 6.11
N LYS A 67 10.81 -7.24 6.30
CA LYS A 67 11.58 -7.10 7.54
C LYS A 67 10.64 -6.61 8.65
N ASP A 68 10.88 -7.07 9.88
CA ASP A 68 10.10 -6.78 11.08
C ASP A 68 9.50 -5.35 11.10
N PRO A 69 8.19 -5.16 11.40
CA PRO A 69 7.20 -6.20 11.56
C PRO A 69 6.87 -6.86 10.22
N SER A 70 6.93 -8.19 10.21
CA SER A 70 6.44 -9.00 9.09
C SER A 70 4.92 -8.92 8.95
N ASP A 71 4.21 -8.27 9.89
CA ASP A 71 2.79 -7.98 9.85
C ASP A 71 2.54 -6.49 9.57
N ILE A 72 1.96 -6.21 8.40
CA ILE A 72 1.62 -4.85 7.97
C ILE A 72 0.68 -4.14 8.97
N VAL A 73 -0.20 -4.85 9.66
CA VAL A 73 -1.10 -4.24 10.66
C VAL A 73 -0.29 -3.61 11.80
N THR A 74 0.77 -4.28 12.23
CA THR A 74 1.67 -3.76 13.27
C THR A 74 2.44 -2.55 12.74
N ALA A 75 2.91 -2.59 11.49
CA ALA A 75 3.57 -1.44 10.86
C ALA A 75 2.64 -0.22 10.79
N PHE A 76 1.39 -0.39 10.38
CA PHE A 76 0.38 0.68 10.37
C PHE A 76 0.15 1.31 11.75
N ARG A 77 0.09 0.49 12.81
CA ARG A 77 -0.10 0.98 14.18
C ARG A 77 1.13 1.73 14.72
N ALA A 78 2.30 1.48 14.17
CA ALA A 78 3.55 2.13 14.55
C ALA A 78 3.83 3.43 13.76
N LEU A 79 3.01 3.75 12.74
CA LEU A 79 3.23 4.93 11.91
C LEU A 79 3.17 6.22 12.74
N GLN A 80 4.25 6.99 12.65
CA GLN A 80 4.33 8.33 13.24
C GLN A 80 3.86 9.37 12.22
N TRP A 81 2.54 9.41 12.00
CA TRP A 81 1.92 10.33 11.04
C TRP A 81 2.39 11.77 11.25
N ASN A 82 2.68 12.47 10.15
CA ASN A 82 3.11 13.87 10.12
C ASN A 82 4.44 14.20 10.83
N LYS A 83 5.15 13.19 11.37
CA LYS A 83 6.48 13.42 11.97
C LYS A 83 7.58 13.46 10.93
N TYR A 84 7.45 12.68 9.86
CA TYR A 84 8.44 12.56 8.79
C TYR A 84 7.76 12.65 7.42
N ASN A 85 8.48 13.21 6.43
CA ASN A 85 7.99 13.32 5.05
C ASN A 85 7.84 11.95 4.36
N TYR A 86 8.63 10.96 4.80
CA TYR A 86 8.51 9.57 4.40
C TYR A 86 8.93 8.68 5.56
N MET A 87 8.33 7.50 5.66
CA MET A 87 8.67 6.50 6.67
C MET A 87 8.65 5.12 6.01
N PRO A 88 9.74 4.34 6.08
CA PRO A 88 9.68 2.96 5.63
C PRO A 88 8.78 2.16 6.58
N LEU A 89 8.09 1.15 6.07
CA LEU A 89 7.27 0.25 6.90
C LEU A 89 8.10 -0.82 7.64
N THR A 90 9.41 -0.60 7.77
CA THR A 90 10.36 -1.49 8.43
C THR A 90 10.74 -0.94 9.81
N SER A 91 11.02 -1.80 10.78
CA SER A 91 11.34 -1.46 12.17
C SER A 91 12.72 -0.84 12.39
N GLU A 92 13.51 -0.62 11.33
CA GLU A 92 14.77 0.09 11.48
C GLU A 92 14.50 1.55 11.83
N LYS A 93 14.76 1.86 13.10
CA LYS A 93 14.85 3.21 13.63
C LYS A 93 15.80 4.00 12.74
N THR A 94 15.26 4.89 11.92
CA THR A 94 15.97 6.08 11.47
C THR A 94 16.31 6.95 12.67
#